data_AF-A0A8R2F6P5-F1
#
_entry.id   AF-A0A8R2F6P5-F1
#
_cell.length_a   1.000
_cell.length_b   1.000
_cell.length_c   1.000
_cell.angle_alpha   90.00
_cell.angle_beta   90.00
_cell.angle_gamma   90.00
#
_symmetry.space_group_name_H-M   'P 1'
#
loop_
_entity.id
_entity.type
_entity.pdbx_description
1 polymer ?
#
loop_
_entity_poly.entity_id
_entity_poly.type
_entity_poly.pdbx_seq_one_letter_code
_entity_poly.pdbx_strand_id
1 'polypeptide(L)'
;MFYDIRAAKYLESSINSSRAVVLKTSRGYVYPDEDFMVDQGFQQVEYTPAIYTHCYDYSGTRLFSAGGPLPANLCGNYAGLWQ
;
A
#
# COMPACT_ATOMS: atom_id res chain seq x y z
N MET A 1 2.76 -7.99 0.07
CA MET A 1 2.47 -9.41 0.36
C MET A 1 2.39 -9.57 1.86
N PHE A 2 1.52 -10.44 2.36
CA PHE A 2 1.40 -10.71 3.80
C PHE A 2 2.03 -12.04 4.16
N TYR A 3 2.86 -12.04 5.21
CA TYR A 3 3.53 -13.23 5.70
C TYR A 3 2.94 -13.63 7.06
N ASP A 4 2.48 -14.87 7.16
CA ASP A 4 2.05 -15.45 8.43
C ASP A 4 3.26 -16.04 9.16
N ILE A 5 3.66 -15.38 10.25
CA ILE A 5 4.79 -15.80 11.08
C ILE A 5 4.55 -17.13 11.81
N ARG A 6 3.28 -17.49 12.08
CA ARG A 6 2.93 -18.73 12.77
C ARG A 6 2.93 -19.90 11.81
N ALA A 7 2.41 -19.69 10.60
CA ALA A 7 2.38 -20.71 9.55
C ALA A 7 3.67 -20.74 8.69
N ALA A 8 4.58 -19.79 8.91
CA ALA A 8 5.83 -19.62 8.17
C ALA A 8 5.66 -19.58 6.64
N LYS A 9 4.56 -18.98 6.17
CA LYS A 9 4.25 -18.88 4.73
C LYS A 9 3.55 -17.58 4.38
N TYR A 10 3.62 -17.19 3.11
CA TYR A 10 2.81 -16.09 2.61
C TYR A 10 1.33 -16.49 2.61
N LEU A 11 0.46 -15.52 2.91
CA LEU A 11 -0.97 -15.66 2.72
C LEU A 11 -1.27 -15.76 1.22
N GLU A 12 -1.86 -16.88 0.83
CA GLU A 12 -2.30 -17.17 -0.53
C GLU A 12 -3.80 -16.87 -0.67
N SER A 13 -4.21 -16.39 -1.84
CA SER A 13 -5.64 -16.15 -2.11
C SER A 13 -6.40 -17.48 -2.22
N SER A 14 -7.57 -17.57 -1.58
CA SER A 14 -8.48 -18.72 -1.73
C SER A 14 -9.09 -18.84 -3.14
N ILE A 15 -9.01 -17.78 -3.95
CA ILE A 15 -9.51 -17.73 -5.33
C ILE A 15 -8.39 -18.11 -6.32
N ASN A 16 -7.12 -17.87 -5.96
CA ASN A 16 -5.98 -18.24 -6.78
C ASN A 16 -4.74 -18.46 -5.89
N SER A 17 -4.45 -19.72 -5.59
CA SER A 17 -3.33 -20.13 -4.73
C SER A 17 -1.96 -19.71 -5.25
N SER A 18 -1.84 -19.40 -6.55
CA SER A 18 -0.59 -18.89 -7.13
C SER A 18 -0.34 -17.40 -6.86
N ARG A 19 -1.32 -16.67 -6.31
CA ARG A 19 -1.21 -15.23 -6.07
C ARG A 19 -1.18 -14.92 -4.58
N ALA A 20 -0.07 -14.32 -4.15
CA ALA A 20 0.06 -13.77 -2.81
C ALA A 20 -1.00 -12.69 -2.58
N VAL A 21 -1.59 -12.67 -1.39
CA VAL A 21 -2.51 -11.60 -0.99
C VAL A 21 -1.70 -10.31 -0.83
N VAL A 22 -2.10 -9.28 -1.56
CA VAL A 22 -1.49 -7.94 -1.52
C VAL A 22 -2.58 -6.96 -1.11
N LEU A 23 -2.30 -6.16 -0.09
CA LEU A 23 -3.16 -5.02 0.23
C LEU A 23 -2.84 -3.90 -0.75
N LYS A 24 -3.79 -3.65 -1.64
CA LYS A 24 -3.82 -2.43 -2.45
C LYS A 24 -4.68 -1.41 -1.70
N THR A 25 -4.04 -0.49 -0.99
CA THR A 25 -4.75 0.64 -0.38
C THR A 25 -4.72 1.82 -1.33
N SER A 26 -5.88 2.38 -1.66
CA SER A 26 -5.98 3.64 -2.43
C SER A 26 -7.02 4.59 -1.82
N ARG A 27 -7.01 4.74 -0.50
CA ARG A 27 -7.81 5.77 0.18
C ARG A 27 -6.89 6.73 0.91
N GLY A 28 -6.69 7.87 0.27
CA GLY A 28 -5.76 8.92 0.67
C GLY A 28 -5.74 10.02 -0.38
N TYR A 29 -5.68 11.28 0.07
CA TYR A 29 -5.51 12.43 -0.82
C TYR A 29 -4.03 12.50 -1.19
N VAL A 30 -3.72 12.28 -2.46
CA VAL A 30 -2.40 12.52 -3.05
C VAL A 30 -2.63 13.63 -4.05
N TYR A 31 -1.85 14.70 -3.96
CA TYR A 31 -2.06 15.91 -4.75
C TYR A 31 -2.30 15.57 -6.23
N PRO A 32 -3.44 15.99 -6.81
CA PRO A 32 -3.86 15.60 -8.15
C PRO A 32 -3.44 16.63 -9.21
N ASP A 33 -2.39 17.43 -8.98
CA ASP A 33 -1.92 18.32 -10.04
C ASP A 33 -1.25 17.47 -11.12
N GLU A 34 -2.08 16.99 -12.04
CA GLU A 34 -1.67 16.25 -13.22
C GLU A 34 -0.62 17.05 -14.01
N ASP A 35 -0.73 18.38 -14.01
CA ASP A 35 0.25 19.30 -14.59
C ASP A 35 1.63 19.19 -13.93
N PHE A 36 1.69 19.00 -12.60
CA PHE A 36 2.97 18.81 -11.88
C PHE A 36 3.57 17.43 -12.16
N MET A 37 2.72 16.41 -12.36
CA MET A 37 3.16 15.07 -12.77
C MET A 37 3.70 15.05 -14.21
N VAL A 38 3.08 15.83 -15.11
CA VAL A 38 3.53 16.00 -16.50
C VAL A 38 4.85 16.77 -16.56
N ASP A 39 4.96 17.89 -15.85
CA ASP A 39 6.15 18.78 -15.87
C ASP A 39 7.40 18.12 -15.25
N GLN A 40 7.20 17.21 -14.29
CA GLN A 40 8.29 16.44 -13.67
C GLN A 40 8.59 15.10 -14.38
N GLY A 41 7.96 14.82 -15.53
CA GLY A 41 8.24 13.64 -16.34
C GLY A 41 7.69 12.31 -15.82
N PHE A 42 6.71 12.35 -14.91
CA PHE A 42 6.12 11.13 -14.31
C PHE A 42 5.05 10.45 -15.18
N GLN A 43 4.87 10.86 -16.46
CA GLN A 43 3.84 10.29 -17.35
C GLN A 43 3.93 8.77 -17.57
N GLN A 44 5.08 8.15 -17.26
CA GLN A 44 5.29 6.69 -17.36
C GLN A 44 5.53 5.99 -16.02
N VAL A 45 5.56 6.70 -14.89
CA VAL A 45 5.83 6.07 -13.59
C VAL A 45 4.52 5.58 -13.01
N GLU A 46 4.34 4.26 -13.00
CA GLU A 46 3.23 3.62 -12.29
C GLU A 46 3.24 4.09 -10.83
N TYR A 47 2.21 4.86 -10.44
CA TYR A 47 2.12 5.43 -9.11
C TYR A 47 2.16 4.32 -8.06
N THR A 48 3.28 4.25 -7.33
CA THR A 48 3.55 3.21 -6.35
C THR A 48 3.61 3.83 -4.95
N PRO A 49 2.51 3.83 -4.18
CA PRO A 49 2.51 4.32 -2.81
C PRO A 49 3.40 3.45 -1.91
N ALA A 50 4.12 4.06 -0.96
CA ALA A 50 4.98 3.35 0.00
C ALA A 50 4.44 3.40 1.42
N ILE A 51 4.50 2.26 2.12
CA ILE A 51 4.00 2.09 3.49
C ILE A 51 5.12 2.46 4.45
N TYR A 52 4.90 3.48 5.27
CA TYR A 52 5.90 3.92 6.26
C TYR A 52 5.61 3.38 7.66
N THR A 53 4.35 3.05 7.95
CA THR A 53 3.94 2.51 9.24
C THR A 53 2.86 1.45 9.10
N HIS A 54 2.91 0.45 9.98
CA HIS A 54 1.89 -0.57 10.09
C HIS A 54 1.83 -1.08 11.54
N CYS A 55 0.65 -1.53 11.97
CA CYS A 55 0.44 -2.10 13.29
C CYS A 55 -0.67 -3.15 13.25
N TYR A 56 -0.36 -4.36 13.73
CA TYR A 56 -1.37 -5.39 13.94
C TYR A 56 -2.18 -5.11 15.21
N ASP A 57 -3.45 -5.48 15.21
CA ASP A 57 -4.24 -5.52 16.44
C ASP A 57 -3.75 -6.65 17.37
N TYR A 58 -4.25 -6.67 18.61
CA TYR A 58 -3.85 -7.69 19.60
C TYR A 58 -4.10 -9.13 19.12
N SER A 59 -5.13 -9.34 18.30
CA SER A 59 -5.45 -10.67 17.76
C SER A 59 -4.48 -11.12 16.65
N GLY A 60 -3.74 -10.18 16.04
CA GLY A 60 -2.90 -10.43 14.88
C GLY A 60 -3.69 -10.72 13.60
N THR A 61 -4.99 -10.40 13.58
CA THR A 61 -5.88 -10.66 12.43
C THR A 61 -6.33 -9.39 11.72
N ARG A 62 -6.06 -8.22 12.28
CA ARG A 62 -6.34 -6.93 11.64
C ARG A 62 -5.05 -6.15 11.54
N LEU A 63 -4.89 -5.44 10.42
CA LEU A 63 -3.70 -4.62 10.18
C LEU A 63 -4.11 -3.20 9.85
N PHE A 64 -3.60 -2.25 10.62
CA PHE A 64 -3.54 -0.86 10.21
C PHE A 64 -2.26 -0.64 9.41
N SER A 65 -2.35 0.10 8.30
CA SER A 65 -1.20 0.53 7.51
C SER A 65 -1.40 1.96 7.03
N ALA A 66 -0.33 2.76 7.02
CA ALA A 66 -0.36 4.11 6.49
C ALA A 66 0.95 4.47 5.80
N GLY A 67 0.86 5.41 4.88
CA GLY A 67 1.99 5.84 4.07
C GLY A 67 1.67 7.03 3.19
N GLY A 68 2.51 7.25 2.18
CA GLY A 68 2.38 8.34 1.23
C GLY A 68 3.20 8.10 -0.05
N PRO A 69 3.36 9.14 -0.88
CA PRO A 69 4.24 9.07 -2.04
C PRO A 69 5.72 8.97 -1.62
N LEU A 70 6.52 8.21 -2.38
CA LEU A 70 7.99 8.13 -2.22
C LEU A 70 8.72 9.40 -2.68
N PRO A 71 8.36 10.02 -3.82
CA PRO A 71 9.00 11.25 -4.26
C PRO A 71 8.77 12.39 -3.27
N ALA A 72 9.84 13.08 -2.86
CA ALA A 72 9.79 14.17 -1.89
C ALA A 72 9.06 15.43 -2.41
N ASN A 73 8.88 15.54 -3.72
CA ASN A 73 8.12 16.61 -4.38
C ASN A 73 6.60 16.35 -4.39
N LEU A 74 6.14 15.21 -3.86
CA LEU A 74 4.73 14.89 -3.74
C LEU A 74 4.28 14.93 -2.29
N CYS A 75 3.05 15.40 -2.07
CA CYS A 75 2.41 15.42 -0.77
C CYS A 75 1.09 14.66 -0.81
N GLY A 76 0.79 14.01 0.32
CA GLY A 76 -0.39 13.17 0.45
C GLY A 76 -0.16 12.02 1.40
N ASN A 77 -1.25 11.48 1.93
CA ASN A 77 -1.21 10.36 2.85
C ASN A 77 -2.33 9.40 2.52
N TYR A 78 -2.10 8.11 2.75
CA TYR A 78 -3.14 7.09 2.70
C TYR A 78 -3.10 6.24 3.97
N ALA A 79 -4.26 5.74 4.36
CA ALA A 79 -4.40 4.82 5.48
C ALA A 79 -5.40 3.72 5.10
N GLY A 80 -5.06 2.48 5.45
CA GLY A 80 -5.89 1.32 5.18
C GLY A 80 -5.96 0.41 6.39
N LEU A 81 -7.16 -0.14 6.60
CA LEU A 81 -7.45 -1.13 7.63
C LEU A 81 -7.81 -2.43 6.91
N TRP A 82 -7.02 -3.48 7.16
CA TRP A 82 -7.32 -4.84 6.73
C TRP A 82 -8.08 -5.57 7.84
N GLN A 83 -9.14 -6.28 7.47
CA GLN A 83 -10.04 -7.05 8.35
C GLN A 83 -10.35 -8.41 7.74
#